data_AF-A0A6I6S368-F1
#
_entry.id   AF-A0A6I6S368-F1
#
_cell.length_a   1.000
_cell.length_b   1.000
_cell.length_c   1.000
_cell.angle_alpha   90.00
_cell.angle_beta   90.00
_cell.angle_gamma   90.00
#
_symmetry.space_group_name_H-M   'P 1'
#
loop_
_entity.id
_entity.type
_entity.pdbx_description
1 polymer ?
#
loop_
_entity_poly.entity_id
_entity_poly.type
_entity_poly.pdbx_seq_one_letter_code
_entity_poly.pdbx_strand_id
1 'polypeptide(L)'
;MKHDEALDIVKESLADVVPDADITTLGPNDTFRDALGIDSLDFLRFVELLTERTGIRIDDEDTAHLTTLGDSTRFLVAHAQ
;
A
#
# COMPACT_ATOMS: atom_id res chain seq x y z
N MET A 1 -13.49 6.96 3.36
CA MET A 1 -12.18 6.86 4.06
C MET A 1 -11.48 8.22 4.05
N LYS A 2 -10.75 8.56 5.13
CA LYS A 2 -9.90 9.78 5.18
C LYS A 2 -8.45 9.49 4.75
N HIS A 3 -7.68 10.52 4.43
CA HIS A 3 -6.27 10.38 4.06
C HIS A 3 -5.44 9.71 5.16
N ASP A 4 -5.56 10.15 6.41
CA ASP A 4 -4.81 9.57 7.53
C ASP A 4 -5.16 8.09 7.75
N GLU A 5 -6.46 7.76 7.61
CA GLU A 5 -6.95 6.38 7.72
C GLU A 5 -6.42 5.48 6.59
N ALA A 6 -6.42 5.97 5.34
CA ALA A 6 -5.83 5.26 4.21
C ALA A 6 -4.32 5.06 4.39
N LEU A 7 -3.63 6.07 4.92
CA LEU A 7 -2.20 6.02 5.18
C LEU A 7 -1.87 4.94 6.23
N ASP A 8 -2.63 4.91 7.32
CA ASP A 8 -2.46 3.92 8.38
C ASP A 8 -2.73 2.51 7.84
N ILE A 9 -3.79 2.30 7.06
CA ILE A 9 -4.09 1.00 6.42
C ILE A 9 -2.93 0.54 5.52
N VAL A 10 -2.38 1.42 4.69
CA VAL A 10 -1.24 1.07 3.81
C VAL A 10 -0.03 0.65 4.64
N LYS A 11 0.31 1.40 5.69
CA LYS A 11 1.44 1.09 6.56
C LYS A 11 1.24 -0.22 7.32
N GLU A 12 0.05 -0.45 7.87
CA GLU A 12 -0.28 -1.71 8.53
C GLU A 12 -0.21 -2.90 7.58
N SER A 13 -0.77 -2.77 6.37
CA SER A 13 -0.70 -3.84 5.36
C SER A 13 0.75 -4.13 4.96
N LEU A 14 1.61 -3.12 4.83
CA LEU A 14 3.03 -3.32 4.54
C LEU A 14 3.76 -4.01 5.71
N ALA A 15 3.46 -3.65 6.95
CA ALA A 15 4.04 -4.27 8.15
C ALA A 15 3.62 -5.73 8.31
N ASP A 16 2.39 -6.08 7.92
CA ASP A 16 1.90 -7.46 7.92
C ASP A 16 2.61 -8.34 6.87
N VAL A 17 2.95 -7.75 5.72
CA VAL A 17 3.63 -8.46 4.62
C VAL A 17 5.12 -8.61 4.94
N VAL A 18 5.77 -7.49 5.29
CA VAL A 18 7.20 -7.43 5.61
C VAL A 18 7.37 -6.80 6.98
N PRO A 19 7.34 -7.60 8.06
CA PRO A 19 7.49 -7.08 9.43
C PRO A 19 8.87 -6.48 9.71
N ASP A 20 9.87 -6.84 8.92
CA ASP A 20 11.24 -6.30 9.03
C ASP A 20 11.44 -4.99 8.25
N ALA A 21 10.41 -4.48 7.57
CA ALA A 21 10.48 -3.27 6.76
C ALA A 21 10.48 -2.00 7.62
N ASP A 22 11.38 -1.06 7.35
CA ASP A 22 11.45 0.21 8.08
C ASP A 22 10.54 1.30 7.48
N ILE A 23 9.24 1.13 7.69
CA ILE A 23 8.18 2.01 7.16
C ILE A 23 8.28 3.43 7.75
N THR A 24 8.99 3.61 8.87
CA THR A 24 9.15 4.92 9.51
C THR A 24 9.99 5.90 8.68
N THR A 25 10.86 5.35 7.83
CA THR A 25 11.74 6.12 6.94
C THR A 25 11.16 6.32 5.55
N LEU A 26 10.04 5.67 5.25
CA LEU A 26 9.44 5.65 3.93
C LEU A 26 8.79 7.00 3.60
N GLY A 27 9.33 7.69 2.61
CA GLY A 27 8.76 8.91 2.07
C GLY A 27 7.49 8.66 1.25
N PRO A 28 6.66 9.70 1.04
CA PRO A 28 5.42 9.57 0.28
C PRO A 28 5.65 9.22 -1.20
N ASN A 29 6.81 9.53 -1.76
CA ASN A 29 7.17 9.26 -3.16
C ASN A 29 8.14 8.07 -3.30
N ASP A 30 8.53 7.44 -2.19
CA ASP A 30 9.46 6.33 -2.24
C ASP A 30 8.73 5.06 -2.65
N THR A 31 9.32 4.33 -3.59
CA THR A 31 8.75 3.07 -4.05
C THR A 31 9.01 1.99 -3.01
N PHE A 32 7.99 1.20 -2.69
CA PHE A 32 8.10 0.15 -1.69
C PHE A 32 9.19 -0.88 -2.03
N ARG A 33 9.38 -1.20 -3.31
CA ARG A 33 10.44 -2.13 -3.75
C ARG A 33 11.84 -1.64 -3.42
N ASP A 34 12.11 -0.35 -3.62
CA ASP A 34 13.44 0.21 -3.37
C ASP A 34 13.66 0.48 -1.88
N ALA A 35 12.64 1.03 -1.21
CA ALA A 35 12.76 1.45 0.19
C ALA A 35 12.59 0.29 1.20
N LEU A 36 11.68 -0.65 0.92
CA LEU A 36 11.39 -1.78 1.82
C LEU A 36 11.96 -3.11 1.30
N GLY A 37 12.50 -3.14 0.08
CA GLY A 37 13.05 -4.36 -0.50
C GLY A 37 12.01 -5.43 -0.82
N ILE A 38 10.72 -5.07 -0.92
CA ILE A 38 9.66 -6.04 -1.22
C ILE A 38 9.84 -6.68 -2.60
N ASP A 39 9.58 -7.98 -2.67
CA ASP A 39 9.55 -8.70 -3.93
C ASP A 39 8.15 -8.67 -4.59
N SER A 40 8.01 -9.35 -5.73
CA SER A 40 6.76 -9.41 -6.48
C SER A 40 5.64 -10.12 -5.72
N LEU A 41 5.96 -11.12 -4.89
CA LEU A 41 5.00 -11.90 -4.12
C LEU A 41 4.53 -11.13 -2.89
N ASP A 42 5.45 -10.44 -2.22
CA ASP A 42 5.14 -9.53 -1.11
C ASP A 42 4.20 -8.42 -1.60
N PHE A 43 4.52 -7.83 -2.75
CA PHE A 43 3.67 -6.80 -3.35
C PHE A 43 2.26 -7.31 -3.68
N LEU A 44 2.13 -8.51 -4.23
CA LEU A 44 0.81 -9.13 -4.49
C LEU A 44 0.03 -9.34 -3.19
N ARG A 45 0.68 -9.86 -2.13
CA ARG A 45 0.06 -10.03 -0.81
C ARG A 45 -0.40 -8.69 -0.23
N PHE A 46 0.40 -7.64 -0.39
CA PHE A 46 0.03 -6.29 0.05
C PHE A 46 -1.25 -5.81 -0.63
N VAL A 47 -1.37 -5.99 -1.95
CA VAL A 47 -2.57 -5.63 -2.72
C VAL A 47 -3.80 -6.43 -2.29
N GLU A 48 -3.63 -7.73 -2.06
CA GLU A 48 -4.70 -8.60 -1.53
C GLU A 48 -5.17 -8.11 -0.15
N LEU A 49 -4.26 -7.81 0.77
CA LEU A 49 -4.59 -7.28 2.10
C LEU A 49 -5.30 -5.93 2.03
N LEU A 50 -4.89 -5.03 1.13
CA LEU A 50 -5.59 -3.77 0.91
C LEU A 50 -7.03 -4.02 0.46
N THR A 51 -7.24 -4.93 -0.48
CA THR A 51 -8.56 -5.32 -0.96
C THR A 51 -9.41 -5.90 0.17
N GLU A 52 -8.87 -6.79 0.98
CA GLU A 52 -9.58 -7.42 2.11
C GLU A 52 -9.92 -6.41 3.21
N ARG A 53 -8.99 -5.52 3.57
CA ARG A 53 -9.18 -4.52 4.64
C ARG A 53 -10.14 -3.40 4.25
N THR A 54 -10.08 -2.96 2.99
CA THR A 54 -10.87 -1.80 2.52
C THR A 54 -12.13 -2.19 1.75
N GLY A 55 -12.20 -3.43 1.24
CA GLY A 55 -13.24 -3.88 0.32
C GLY A 55 -13.10 -3.32 -1.10
N ILE A 56 -12.05 -2.55 -1.40
CA ILE A 56 -11.83 -1.93 -2.70
C ILE A 56 -11.24 -2.96 -3.64
N ARG A 57 -11.88 -3.16 -4.79
CA ARG A 57 -11.34 -4.00 -5.86
C ARG A 57 -10.16 -3.29 -6.52
N ILE A 58 -9.00 -3.95 -6.52
CA ILE A 58 -7.78 -3.48 -7.19
C ILE A 58 -7.52 -4.44 -8.35
N ASP A 59 -7.57 -3.96 -9.59
CA ASP A 59 -7.22 -4.76 -10.76
C ASP A 59 -5.72 -4.59 -11.10
N ASP A 60 -5.16 -5.44 -11.96
CA ASP A 60 -3.73 -5.45 -12.31
C ASP A 60 -3.21 -4.08 -12.76
N GLU A 61 -4.05 -3.34 -13.49
CA GLU A 61 -3.76 -2.00 -14.01
C GLU A 61 -3.58 -0.96 -12.89
N ASP A 62 -4.32 -1.13 -11.79
CA ASP A 62 -4.30 -0.23 -10.63
C ASP A 62 -3.06 -0.45 -9.76
N THR A 63 -2.47 -1.64 -9.81
CA THR A 63 -1.31 -1.98 -8.97
C THR A 63 -0.12 -1.05 -9.22
N ALA A 64 0.01 -0.48 -10.42
CA ALA A 64 1.02 0.52 -10.73
C ALA A 64 0.89 1.79 -9.85
N HIS A 65 -0.33 2.12 -9.43
CA HIS A 65 -0.65 3.23 -8.51
C HIS A 65 -0.47 2.87 -7.03
N LEU A 66 -0.11 1.63 -6.72
CA LEU A 66 0.07 1.15 -5.34
C LEU A 66 1.55 0.95 -5.00
N THR A 67 2.44 1.57 -5.77
CA THR A 67 3.89 1.37 -5.63
C THR A 67 4.54 2.31 -4.61
N THR A 68 3.86 3.40 -4.23
CA THR A 68 4.33 4.41 -3.27
C THR A 68 3.28 4.68 -2.19
N LEU A 69 3.70 5.25 -1.05
CA LEU A 69 2.78 5.59 0.05
C LEU A 69 1.75 6.62 -0.40
N GLY A 70 2.18 7.66 -1.10
CA GLY A 70 1.34 8.76 -1.56
C GLY A 70 0.31 8.30 -2.59
N ASP A 71 0.73 7.53 -3.59
CA ASP A 71 -0.18 7.06 -4.63
C ASP A 71 -1.18 6.04 -4.08
N SER A 72 -0.72 5.10 -3.22
CA SER A 72 -1.60 4.13 -2.58
C SER A 72 -2.66 4.81 -1.72
N THR A 73 -2.24 5.77 -0.90
CA THR A 73 -3.16 6.53 -0.03
C THR A 73 -4.18 7.29 -0.87
N ARG A 74 -3.73 7.96 -1.94
CA ARG A 74 -4.60 8.70 -2.86
C ARG A 74 -5.59 7.79 -3.57
N PHE A 75 -5.13 6.63 -4.04
CA PHE A 75 -5.95 5.62 -4.70
C PHE A 75 -7.07 5.14 -3.78
N LEU A 76 -6.73 4.75 -2.56
CA LEU A 76 -7.68 4.29 -1.55
C LEU A 76 -8.72 5.36 -1.22
N VAL A 77 -8.30 6.61 -0.98
CA VAL A 77 -9.23 7.71 -0.71
C VAL A 77 -10.17 7.97 -1.88
N ALA A 78 -9.69 7.85 -3.13
CA ALA A 78 -10.50 8.07 -4.32
C ALA A 78 -11.54 6.96 -4.55
N HIS A 79 -11.24 5.72 -4.17
CA HIS A 79 -12.10 4.56 -4.42
C HIS A 79 -13.00 4.15 -3.25
N ALA A 80 -12.82 4.72 -2.06
CA ALA A 80 -13.62 4.43 -0.86
C ALA A 80 -15.00 5.14 -0.82
N GLN A 81 -15.64 5.32 -1.98
CA GLN A 81 -16.94 6.01 -2.13
C GLN A 81 -18.12 5.12 -1.78
#